data_AF-A0A7Y4WK40-F1
#
_entry.id   AF-A0A7Y4WK40-F1
#
_cell.length_a   1.000
_cell.length_b   1.000
_cell.length_c   1.000
_cell.angle_alpha   90.00
_cell.angle_beta   90.00
_cell.angle_gamma   90.00
#
_symmetry.space_group_name_H-M   'P 1'
#
loop_
_entity.id
_entity.type
_entity.pdbx_description
1 polymer ?
#
loop_
_entity_poly.entity_id
_entity_poly.type
_entity_poly.pdbx_seq_one_letter_code
_entity_poly.pdbx_strand_id
1 'polypeptide(L)'
;MSKEPEPLERTPTLERLLASTRTALVRQVLAYGIGTVLGACTLWLAFAFVADWGLRVPHAIRMLHGLLLAAVITLFLWRDLLRPLGQLPGRDGLTLLYERARPELRELLISAVQFQRRPLPPEADPELVEAVIADAEARAAALAPRMVVDPEAPRARLLLGLG
;
A
#
# COMPACT_ATOMS: atom_id res chain seq x y z
N MET A 1 -8.39 -1.96 -14.71
CA MET A 1 -9.64 -1.21 -14.44
C MET A 1 -10.31 -1.82 -13.21
N SER A 2 -9.80 -1.47 -12.04
CA SER A 2 -10.40 -1.87 -10.77
C SER A 2 -11.57 -0.93 -10.52
N LYS A 3 -12.81 -1.46 -10.57
CA LYS A 3 -14.05 -0.75 -10.30
C LYS A 3 -13.86 0.13 -9.05
N GLU A 4 -14.09 1.44 -9.16
CA GLU A 4 -14.11 2.30 -7.98
C GLU A 4 -15.07 1.65 -6.97
N PRO A 5 -14.60 1.35 -5.76
CA PRO A 5 -15.40 0.54 -4.87
C PRO A 5 -16.53 1.44 -4.35
N GLU A 6 -17.78 1.01 -4.56
CA GLU A 6 -18.99 1.72 -4.11
C GLU A 6 -18.90 2.07 -2.63
N PRO A 7 -19.22 3.31 -2.23
CA PRO A 7 -19.11 3.75 -0.84
C PRO A 7 -19.92 2.83 0.09
N LEU A 8 -19.34 2.44 1.23
CA LEU A 8 -20.02 1.67 2.27
C LEU A 8 -20.90 2.62 3.11
N GLU A 9 -22.09 2.93 2.59
CA GLU A 9 -22.98 3.92 3.19
C GLU A 9 -23.54 3.48 4.55
N ARG A 10 -23.65 2.17 4.81
CA ARG A 10 -24.20 1.64 6.07
C ARG A 10 -23.15 1.54 7.20
N THR A 11 -21.86 1.56 6.88
CA THR A 11 -20.76 1.46 7.86
C THR A 11 -19.75 2.60 7.67
N PRO A 12 -20.10 3.85 8.05
CA PRO A 12 -19.26 5.02 7.79
C PRO A 12 -17.93 5.00 8.57
N THR A 13 -17.89 4.39 9.75
CA THR A 13 -16.67 4.30 10.57
C THR A 13 -15.70 3.28 10.00
N LEU A 14 -16.22 2.12 9.57
CA LEU A 14 -15.42 1.13 8.85
C LEU A 14 -14.83 1.71 7.55
N GLU A 15 -15.62 2.45 6.77
CA GLU A 15 -15.13 3.11 5.54
C GLU A 15 -13.98 4.08 5.84
N ARG A 16 -14.12 4.93 6.87
CA ARG A 16 -13.07 5.87 7.29
C ARG A 16 -11.81 5.15 7.76
N LEU A 17 -11.96 4.03 8.49
CA LEU A 17 -10.84 3.20 8.93
C LEU A 17 -10.08 2.62 7.73
N LEU A 18 -10.79 2.05 6.75
CA LEU A 18 -10.19 1.48 5.54
C LEU A 18 -9.51 2.57 4.69
N ALA A 19 -10.17 3.72 4.50
CA ALA A 19 -9.64 4.85 3.72
C ALA A 19 -8.38 5.47 4.36
N SER A 20 -8.37 5.63 5.69
CA SER A 20 -7.21 6.15 6.42
C SER A 20 -6.04 5.14 6.39
N THR A 21 -6.32 3.85 6.51
CA THR A 21 -5.32 2.78 6.39
C THR A 21 -4.70 2.76 4.98
N ARG A 22 -5.53 2.87 3.94
CA ARG A 22 -5.06 2.96 2.55
C ARG A 22 -4.15 4.18 2.33
N THR A 23 -4.56 5.34 2.83
CA THR A 23 -3.78 6.58 2.70
C THR A 23 -2.43 6.47 3.42
N ALA A 24 -2.41 5.84 4.61
CA ALA A 24 -1.18 5.59 5.35
C ALA A 24 -0.22 4.65 4.59
N LEU A 25 -0.74 3.56 4.02
CA LEU A 25 0.04 2.64 3.19
C LEU A 25 0.62 3.33 1.95
N VAL A 26 -0.20 4.12 1.23
CA VAL A 26 0.24 4.89 0.07
C VAL A 26 1.35 5.88 0.47
N ARG A 27 1.19 6.58 1.59
CA ARG A 27 2.21 7.52 2.09
C ARG A 27 3.52 6.81 2.45
N GLN A 28 3.45 5.62 3.04
CA GLN A 28 4.64 4.84 3.39
C GLN A 28 5.36 4.33 2.12
N VAL A 29 4.61 3.82 1.13
CA VAL A 29 5.16 3.42 -0.17
C VAL A 29 5.80 4.60 -0.88
N LEU A 30 5.15 5.77 -0.89
CA LEU A 30 5.70 6.99 -1.47
C LEU A 30 6.96 7.45 -0.74
N ALA A 31 6.94 7.54 0.58
CA ALA A 31 8.10 7.97 1.36
C ALA A 31 9.31 7.05 1.13
N TYR A 32 9.07 5.73 1.09
CA TYR A 32 10.11 4.75 0.81
C TYR A 32 10.62 4.83 -0.64
N GLY A 33 9.72 4.91 -1.62
CA GLY A 33 10.10 5.03 -3.03
C GLY A 33 10.89 6.30 -3.30
N ILE A 34 10.42 7.44 -2.77
CA ILE A 34 11.13 8.73 -2.88
C ILE A 34 12.49 8.68 -2.19
N GLY A 35 12.56 8.15 -0.97
CA GLY A 35 13.83 8.03 -0.24
C GLY A 35 14.85 7.17 -0.99
N THR A 36 14.41 6.07 -1.59
CA THR A 36 15.27 5.16 -2.36
C THR A 36 15.75 5.81 -3.66
N VAL A 37 14.86 6.47 -4.40
CA VAL A 37 15.21 7.21 -5.62
C VAL A 37 16.19 8.35 -5.30
N LEU A 38 15.94 9.14 -4.26
CA LEU A 38 16.85 10.21 -3.84
C LEU A 38 18.21 9.64 -3.44
N GLY A 39 18.25 8.57 -2.64
CA GLY A 39 19.49 7.92 -2.23
C GLY A 39 20.30 7.40 -3.44
N ALA A 40 19.63 6.74 -4.38
CA ALA A 40 20.26 6.25 -5.62
C ALA A 40 20.79 7.42 -6.47
N CYS A 41 20.01 8.50 -6.64
CA CYS A 41 20.45 9.70 -7.34
C CYS A 41 21.65 10.36 -6.68
N THR A 42 21.64 10.53 -5.36
CA THR A 42 22.75 11.13 -4.61
C THR A 42 24.02 10.30 -4.75
N LEU A 43 23.93 8.98 -4.58
CA LEU A 43 25.08 8.08 -4.71
C LEU A 43 25.63 8.09 -6.15
N TRP A 44 24.74 8.11 -7.15
CA TRP A 44 25.12 8.18 -8.55
C TRP A 44 25.79 9.50 -8.91
N LEU A 45 25.25 10.64 -8.45
CA LEU A 45 25.85 11.96 -8.67
C LEU A 45 27.23 12.05 -8.00
N ALA A 46 27.38 11.52 -6.79
CA ALA A 46 28.66 11.48 -6.11
C ALA A 46 29.68 10.65 -6.90
N PHE A 47 29.28 9.48 -7.41
CA PHE A 47 30.11 8.66 -8.27
C PHE A 47 30.51 9.39 -9.57
N ALA A 48 29.54 10.00 -10.26
CA ALA A 48 29.78 10.74 -11.49
C ALA A 48 30.71 11.94 -11.27
N PHE A 49 30.59 12.65 -10.14
CA PHE A 49 31.47 13.75 -9.77
C PHE A 49 32.91 13.28 -9.53
N VAL A 50 33.09 12.19 -8.78
CA VAL A 50 34.41 11.61 -8.52
C VAL A 50 35.05 11.11 -9.83
N ALA A 51 34.25 10.47 -10.70
CA ALA A 51 34.70 10.01 -12.00
C ALA A 51 35.12 11.19 -12.91
N ASP A 52 34.30 12.24 -13.00
CA ASP A 52 34.60 13.43 -13.79
C ASP A 52 35.88 14.14 -13.27
N TRP A 53 36.05 14.23 -11.95
CA TRP A 53 37.23 14.86 -11.34
C TRP A 53 38.50 14.03 -11.55
N GLY A 54 38.43 12.70 -11.42
CA GLY A 54 39.59 11.82 -11.51
C GLY A 54 40.06 11.51 -12.93
N LEU A 55 39.17 11.52 -13.93
CA LEU A 55 39.45 10.92 -15.25
C LEU A 55 39.37 11.89 -16.44
N ARG A 56 39.00 13.18 -16.28
CA ARG A 56 38.76 14.11 -17.41
C ARG A 56 37.92 13.45 -18.51
N VAL A 57 36.76 12.99 -18.09
CA VAL A 57 35.95 12.02 -18.83
C VAL A 57 35.39 12.61 -20.14
N PRO A 58 35.58 11.93 -21.29
CA PRO A 58 35.03 12.39 -22.57
C PRO A 58 33.49 12.36 -22.60
N HIS A 59 32.89 13.24 -23.41
CA HIS A 59 31.44 13.46 -23.47
C HIS A 59 30.59 12.20 -23.66
N ALA A 60 31.09 11.18 -24.36
CA ALA A 60 30.39 9.91 -24.57
C ALA A 60 30.13 9.15 -23.26
N ILE A 61 31.08 9.17 -22.32
CA ILE A 61 30.92 8.51 -21.03
C ILE A 61 29.95 9.31 -20.15
N ARG A 62 29.92 10.64 -20.25
CA ARG A 62 28.88 11.46 -19.59
C ARG A 62 27.46 11.10 -20.06
N MET A 63 27.27 10.88 -21.36
CA MET A 63 25.98 10.42 -21.91
C MET A 63 25.61 9.03 -21.36
N LEU A 64 26.56 8.09 -21.29
CA LEU A 64 26.35 6.77 -20.71
C LEU A 64 25.92 6.88 -19.23
N HIS A 65 26.54 7.77 -18.46
CA HIS A 65 26.16 7.96 -17.05
C HIS A 65 24.75 8.54 -16.89
N GLY A 66 24.37 9.48 -17.76
CA GLY A 66 23.00 10.00 -17.79
C GLY A 66 21.98 8.92 -18.15
N LEU A 67 22.31 8.07 -19.12
CA LEU A 67 21.45 6.96 -19.53
C LEU A 67 21.31 5.92 -18.40
N LEU A 68 22.40 5.59 -17.71
CA LEU A 68 22.34 4.64 -16.59
C LEU A 68 21.54 5.21 -15.42
N LEU A 69 21.71 6.50 -15.11
CA LEU A 69 20.90 7.17 -14.09
C LEU A 69 19.41 7.13 -14.45
N ALA A 70 19.07 7.45 -15.70
CA ALA A 70 17.70 7.39 -16.18
C ALA A 70 17.13 5.96 -16.06
N ALA A 71 17.90 4.95 -16.47
CA ALA A 71 17.50 3.55 -16.36
C ALA A 71 17.27 3.12 -14.90
N VAL A 72 18.18 3.50 -13.98
CA VAL A 72 18.03 3.25 -12.54
C VAL A 72 16.77 3.91 -12.01
N ILE A 73 16.57 5.21 -12.28
CA ILE A 73 15.37 5.93 -11.84
C ILE A 73 14.11 5.24 -12.37
N THR A 74 14.05 4.92 -13.66
CA THR A 74 12.89 4.26 -14.28
C THR A 74 12.61 2.90 -13.66
N LEU A 75 13.65 2.09 -13.43
CA LEU A 75 13.50 0.75 -12.85
C LEU A 75 13.02 0.81 -11.40
N PHE A 76 13.56 1.74 -10.60
CA PHE A 76 13.09 1.98 -9.23
C PHE A 76 11.67 2.54 -9.19
N LEU A 77 11.34 3.50 -10.05
CA LEU A 77 9.97 4.02 -10.17
C LEU A 77 9.00 2.88 -10.48
N TRP A 78 9.36 1.99 -11.41
CA TRP A 78 8.52 0.88 -11.78
C TRP A 78 8.38 -0.17 -10.67
N ARG A 79 9.50 -0.57 -10.06
CA ARG A 79 9.55 -1.61 -9.03
C ARG A 79 8.96 -1.17 -7.69
N ASP A 80 9.30 0.04 -7.24
CA ASP A 80 9.02 0.48 -5.86
C ASP A 80 7.84 1.43 -5.76
N LEU A 81 7.38 2.01 -6.88
CA LEU A 81 6.21 2.88 -6.89
C LEU A 81 5.05 2.25 -7.68
N LEU A 82 5.21 2.02 -8.98
CA LEU A 82 4.11 1.56 -9.84
C LEU A 82 3.62 0.15 -9.51
N ARG A 83 4.54 -0.81 -9.29
CA ARG A 83 4.20 -2.19 -8.97
C ARG A 83 3.44 -2.32 -7.63
N PRO A 84 3.91 -1.76 -6.50
CA PRO A 84 3.15 -1.82 -5.24
C PRO A 84 1.84 -1.03 -5.29
N LEU A 85 1.78 0.11 -6.00
CA LEU A 85 0.51 0.83 -6.20
C LEU A 85 -0.53 -0.04 -6.94
N GLY A 86 -0.09 -0.82 -7.92
CA GLY A 86 -0.96 -1.77 -8.65
C GLY A 86 -1.36 -3.00 -7.83
N GLN A 87 -0.57 -3.36 -6.81
CA GLN A 87 -0.83 -4.52 -5.93
C GLN A 87 -1.51 -4.15 -4.60
N LEU A 88 -1.82 -2.87 -4.38
CA LEU A 88 -2.51 -2.43 -3.17
C LEU A 88 -3.86 -3.18 -3.05
N PRO A 89 -4.09 -3.90 -1.94
CA PRO A 89 -5.34 -4.61 -1.74
C PRO A 89 -6.51 -3.62 -1.76
N GLY A 90 -7.60 -4.00 -2.44
CA GLY A 90 -8.87 -3.30 -2.37
C GLY A 90 -9.49 -3.40 -0.98
N ARG A 91 -10.70 -2.84 -0.78
CA ARG A 91 -11.39 -2.85 0.53
C ARG A 91 -11.46 -4.25 1.16
N ASP A 92 -11.82 -5.27 0.38
CA ASP A 92 -11.88 -6.67 0.84
C ASP A 92 -10.51 -7.21 1.31
N GLY A 93 -9.44 -6.81 0.61
CA GLY A 93 -8.09 -7.18 1.00
C GLY A 93 -7.61 -6.44 2.24
N LEU A 94 -8.08 -5.20 2.46
CA LEU A 94 -7.79 -4.43 3.67
C LEU A 94 -8.56 -4.98 4.88
N THR A 95 -9.82 -5.39 4.73
CA THR A 95 -10.57 -6.06 5.82
C THR A 95 -9.94 -7.40 6.17
N LEU A 96 -9.51 -8.20 5.19
CA LEU A 96 -8.73 -9.41 5.44
C LEU A 96 -7.43 -9.14 6.20
N LEU A 97 -6.77 -8.01 5.95
CA LEU A 97 -5.56 -7.61 6.65
C LEU A 97 -5.83 -7.35 8.14
N TYR A 98 -6.95 -6.70 8.46
CA TYR A 98 -7.40 -6.49 9.84
C TYR A 98 -7.79 -7.79 10.54
N GLU A 99 -8.53 -8.68 9.87
CA GLU A 99 -8.90 -9.98 10.44
C GLU A 99 -7.70 -10.90 10.64
N ARG A 100 -6.70 -10.82 9.76
CA ARG A 100 -5.44 -11.55 9.94
C ARG A 100 -4.62 -11.04 11.12
N ALA A 101 -4.71 -9.73 11.42
CA ALA A 101 -4.11 -9.14 12.61
C ALA A 101 -4.89 -9.44 13.90
N ARG A 102 -6.21 -9.72 13.79
CA ARG A 102 -7.11 -10.01 14.91
C ARG A 102 -8.03 -11.20 14.57
N PRO A 103 -7.57 -12.45 14.82
CA PRO A 103 -8.38 -13.65 14.57
C PRO A 103 -9.71 -13.68 15.33
N GLU A 104 -9.81 -12.91 16.42
CA GLU A 104 -11.00 -12.72 17.25
C GLU A 104 -12.22 -12.18 16.48
N LEU A 105 -12.00 -11.51 15.33
CA LEU A 105 -13.05 -10.92 14.52
C LEU A 105 -13.79 -11.93 13.63
N ARG A 106 -13.31 -13.17 13.50
CA ARG A 106 -14.02 -14.31 12.86
C ARG A 106 -14.82 -13.96 11.59
N GLU A 107 -14.19 -13.36 10.58
CA GLU A 107 -14.82 -13.03 9.29
C GLU A 107 -15.97 -11.99 9.34
N LEU A 108 -16.15 -11.33 10.48
CA LEU A 108 -17.24 -10.38 10.68
C LEU A 108 -17.08 -9.11 9.83
N LEU A 109 -15.86 -8.60 9.67
CA LEU A 109 -15.61 -7.38 8.88
C LEU A 109 -15.75 -7.66 7.39
N ILE A 110 -15.23 -8.81 6.92
CA ILE A 110 -15.38 -9.18 5.52
C ILE A 110 -16.84 -9.47 5.17
N SER A 111 -17.59 -10.12 6.06
CA SER A 111 -19.01 -10.39 5.86
C SER A 111 -19.83 -9.10 5.78
N ALA A 112 -19.61 -8.14 6.68
CA ALA A 112 -20.30 -6.85 6.65
C ALA A 112 -20.03 -6.04 5.38
N VAL A 113 -18.80 -6.10 4.83
CA VAL A 113 -18.47 -5.47 3.54
C VAL A 113 -19.14 -6.20 2.38
N GLN A 114 -19.19 -7.53 2.39
CA GLN A 114 -19.82 -8.32 1.34
C GLN A 114 -21.34 -8.10 1.29
N PHE A 115 -22.01 -8.03 2.44
CA PHE A 115 -23.46 -7.77 2.53
C PHE A 115 -23.87 -6.40 1.99
N GLN A 116 -22.99 -5.39 2.07
CA GLN A 116 -23.26 -4.07 1.50
C GLN A 116 -23.01 -4.00 -0.01
N ARG A 117 -22.14 -4.85 -0.56
CA ARG A 117 -21.74 -4.82 -1.98
C ARG A 117 -22.52 -5.78 -2.86
N ARG A 118 -23.15 -6.81 -2.29
CA ARG A 118 -23.93 -7.79 -3.04
C ARG A 118 -25.39 -7.74 -2.59
N PRO A 119 -26.35 -7.78 -3.52
CA PRO A 119 -27.75 -7.93 -3.14
C PRO A 119 -27.94 -9.21 -2.33
N LEU A 120 -28.72 -9.11 -1.26
CA LEU A 120 -29.00 -10.25 -0.40
C LEU A 120 -29.73 -11.35 -1.19
N PRO A 121 -29.42 -12.63 -0.92
CA PRO A 121 -30.26 -13.73 -1.39
C PRO A 121 -31.71 -13.56 -0.90
N PRO A 122 -32.71 -14.02 -1.66
CA PRO A 122 -34.13 -13.94 -1.25
C PRO A 122 -34.44 -14.65 0.08
N GLU A 123 -33.61 -15.62 0.45
CA GLU A 123 -33.73 -16.46 1.65
C GLU A 123 -32.98 -15.88 2.86
N ALA A 124 -32.25 -14.78 2.68
CA ALA A 124 -31.48 -14.18 3.75
C ALA A 124 -32.37 -13.39 4.71
N ASP A 125 -32.11 -13.56 6.00
CA ASP A 125 -32.78 -12.79 7.05
C ASP A 125 -32.20 -11.36 7.10
N PRO A 126 -33.00 -10.33 6.75
CA PRO A 126 -32.52 -8.95 6.73
C PRO A 126 -32.17 -8.44 8.14
N GLU A 127 -32.80 -8.96 9.19
CA GLU A 127 -32.55 -8.54 10.57
C GLU A 127 -31.19 -9.05 11.05
N LEU A 128 -30.84 -10.29 10.67
CA LEU A 128 -29.53 -10.87 10.93
C LEU A 128 -28.42 -10.09 10.20
N VAL A 129 -28.66 -9.69 8.95
CA VAL A 129 -27.68 -8.91 8.18
C VAL A 129 -27.45 -7.53 8.80
N GLU A 130 -28.50 -6.83 9.22
CA GLU A 130 -28.34 -5.56 9.92
C GLU A 130 -27.63 -5.72 11.27
N ALA A 131 -27.89 -6.79 12.02
CA ALA A 131 -27.17 -7.08 13.26
C ALA A 131 -25.66 -7.30 13.03
N VAL A 132 -25.28 -8.02 11.96
CA VAL A 132 -23.87 -8.23 11.59
C VAL A 132 -23.21 -6.91 11.15
N ILE A 133 -23.91 -6.09 10.37
CA ILE A 133 -23.43 -4.77 9.94
C ILE A 133 -23.21 -3.85 11.15
N ALA A 134 -24.14 -3.83 12.10
CA ALA A 134 -24.03 -3.03 13.32
C ALA A 134 -22.90 -3.50 14.24
N ASP A 135 -22.73 -4.83 14.44
CA ASP A 135 -21.62 -5.36 15.25
C ASP A 135 -20.26 -5.07 14.60
N ALA A 136 -20.18 -5.11 13.26
CA ALA A 136 -18.97 -4.75 12.53
C ALA A 136 -18.61 -3.28 12.68
N GLU A 137 -19.58 -2.38 12.60
CA GLU A 137 -19.37 -0.95 12.82
C GLU A 137 -18.90 -0.65 14.26
N ALA A 138 -19.52 -1.29 15.25
CA ALA A 138 -19.15 -1.13 16.66
C ALA A 138 -17.72 -1.62 16.94
N ARG A 139 -17.33 -2.76 16.38
CA ARG A 139 -15.97 -3.30 16.51
C ARG A 139 -14.95 -2.49 15.71
N ALA A 140 -15.33 -1.98 14.54
CA ALA A 140 -14.48 -1.13 13.72
C ALA A 140 -14.09 0.16 14.45
N ALA A 141 -15.00 0.73 15.26
CA ALA A 141 -14.71 1.91 16.08
C ALA A 141 -13.60 1.68 17.13
N ALA A 142 -13.41 0.44 17.58
CA ALA A 142 -12.33 0.07 18.51
C ALA A 142 -10.99 -0.20 17.81
N LEU A 143 -10.96 -0.27 16.47
CA LEU A 143 -9.75 -0.55 15.70
C LEU A 143 -9.02 0.75 15.32
N ALA A 144 -7.69 0.68 15.20
CA ALA A 144 -6.86 1.82 14.83
C ALA A 144 -5.98 1.47 13.60
N PRO A 145 -5.82 2.40 12.62
CA PRO A 145 -5.00 2.22 11.41
C PRO A 145 -3.56 1.76 11.67
N ARG A 146 -2.98 2.29 12.74
CA ARG A 146 -1.60 2.01 13.19
C ARG A 146 -1.34 0.54 13.54
N MET A 147 -2.37 -0.27 13.80
CA MET A 147 -2.19 -1.67 14.19
C MET A 147 -1.84 -2.58 13.01
N VAL A 148 -2.15 -2.15 11.79
CA VAL A 148 -1.95 -2.95 10.58
C VAL A 148 -0.81 -2.38 9.72
N VAL A 149 -0.60 -1.06 9.80
CA VAL A 149 0.50 -0.37 9.13
C VAL A 149 1.72 -0.43 10.05
N ASP A 150 2.49 -1.51 9.94
CA ASP A 150 3.73 -1.68 10.68
C ASP A 150 4.85 -0.85 10.01
N PRO A 151 5.39 0.20 10.66
CA PRO A 151 6.43 1.04 10.07
C PRO A 151 7.77 0.31 9.90
N GLU A 152 7.99 -0.79 10.61
CA GLU A 152 9.28 -1.48 10.69
C GLU A 152 9.43 -2.65 9.70
N ALA A 153 8.31 -3.25 9.26
CA ALA A 153 8.30 -4.38 8.33
C ALA A 153 9.02 -4.15 6.97
N PRO A 154 9.05 -2.94 6.37
CA PRO A 154 9.78 -2.71 5.12
C PRO A 154 11.30 -2.84 5.29
N ARG A 155 11.83 -2.47 6.47
CA ARG A 155 13.28 -2.52 6.74
C ARG A 155 13.79 -3.96 6.81
N ALA A 156 12.99 -4.85 7.40
CA ALA A 156 13.32 -6.27 7.49
C ALA A 156 13.39 -6.97 6.12
N ARG A 157 12.51 -6.60 5.17
CA ARG A 157 12.52 -7.18 3.81
C ARG A 157 13.74 -6.76 2.99
N LEU A 158 14.21 -5.52 3.18
CA LEU A 158 15.45 -5.02 2.58
C LEU A 158 16.70 -5.71 3.16
N LEU A 159 16.74 -5.92 4.48
CA LEU A 159 17.87 -6.58 5.15
C LEU A 159 17.97 -8.07 4.83
N LEU A 160 16.85 -8.73 4.51
CA LEU A 160 16.80 -10.17 4.22
C LEU A 160 16.94 -10.52 2.73
N GLY A 161 17.07 -9.54 1.83
CA GLY A 161 17.33 -9.81 0.41
C GLY A 161 16.25 -10.66 -0.29
N LEU A 162 15.03 -10.69 0.24
CA LEU A 162 13.89 -11.38 -0.36
C LEU A 162 13.05 -10.37 -1.12
N GLY A 163 13.38 -10.17 -2.40
CA GLY A 163 12.63 -9.37 -3.37
C GLY A 163 12.69 -9.99 -4.76
#